data_AF-A0A8J6F498-F1
#
_entry.id   AF-A0A8J6F498-F1
#
_cell.length_a   1.000
_cell.length_b   1.000
_cell.length_c   1.000
_cell.angle_alpha   90.00
_cell.angle_beta   90.00
_cell.angle_gamma   90.00
#
_symmetry.space_group_name_H-M   'P 1'
#
loop_
_entity.id
_entity.type
_entity.pdbx_description
1 polymer ?
#
loop_
_entity_poly.entity_id
_entity_poly.type
_entity_poly.pdbx_seq_one_letter_code
_entity_poly.pdbx_strand_id
1 'polypeptide(L)'
;MENVQLSEPQKELIRDTWQIVNQDQIHHGTVLFTRLFELEPELVFLFQYNSANFSSVQECLNSSEFTEHIRKVMTVIDAAVRSLDSLLSLEEYLTGLGRKHRATGVKLESFNVRILSVTVPQQAHKYNLPE
;
A
#
# COMPACT_ATOMS: atom_id res chain seq x y z
N MET A 1 20.24 11.08 -4.39
CA MET A 1 19.30 9.94 -4.45
C MET A 1 19.64 9.21 -5.73
N GLU A 2 20.18 8.00 -5.64
CA GLU A 2 20.42 7.17 -6.82
C GLU A 2 19.09 6.93 -7.52
N ASN A 3 19.01 7.24 -8.80
CA ASN A 3 17.83 7.01 -9.62
C ASN A 3 17.80 5.51 -9.92
N VAL A 4 17.30 4.72 -8.97
CA VAL A 4 17.15 3.27 -9.13
C VAL A 4 16.06 3.03 -10.17
N GLN A 5 16.46 2.89 -11.43
CA GLN A 5 15.55 2.38 -12.46
C GLN A 5 15.31 0.89 -12.23
N LEU A 6 14.03 0.51 -12.21
CA LEU A 6 13.62 -0.88 -12.23
C LEU A 6 13.95 -1.49 -13.61
N SER A 7 14.53 -2.69 -13.62
CA SER A 7 14.70 -3.46 -14.85
C SER A 7 13.35 -3.97 -15.37
N GLU A 8 13.27 -4.29 -16.68
CA GLU A 8 12.03 -4.84 -17.25
C GLU A 8 11.52 -6.10 -16.52
N PRO A 9 12.37 -7.09 -16.16
CA PRO A 9 11.91 -8.22 -15.36
C PRO A 9 11.35 -7.84 -13.98
N GLN A 10 11.89 -6.78 -13.34
CA GLN A 10 11.36 -6.29 -12.07
C GLN A 10 10.00 -5.62 -12.25
N LYS A 11 9.80 -4.85 -13.32
CA LYS A 11 8.52 -4.22 -13.64
C LYS A 11 7.45 -5.26 -13.93
N GLU A 12 7.78 -6.29 -14.72
CA GLU A 12 6.88 -7.42 -15.00
C GLU A 12 6.48 -8.13 -13.71
N LEU A 13 7.44 -8.47 -12.84
CA LEU A 13 7.15 -9.09 -11.55
C LEU A 13 6.21 -8.23 -10.69
N ILE A 14 6.41 -6.91 -10.66
CA ILE A 14 5.52 -5.99 -9.92
C ILE A 14 4.11 -6.02 -10.52
N ARG A 15 3.97 -5.99 -11.85
CA ARG A 15 2.66 -6.04 -12.52
C ARG A 15 1.93 -7.36 -12.23
N ASP A 16 2.64 -8.48 -12.35
CA ASP A 16 2.07 -9.82 -12.14
C ASP A 16 1.63 -10.02 -10.69
N THR A 17 2.48 -9.64 -9.73
CA THR A 17 2.13 -9.76 -8.31
C THR A 17 1.02 -8.78 -7.91
N TRP A 18 1.02 -7.56 -8.47
CA TRP A 18 -0.05 -6.60 -8.24
C TRP A 18 -1.39 -7.09 -8.79
N GLN A 19 -1.42 -7.79 -9.93
CA GLN A 19 -2.65 -8.34 -10.48
C GLN A 19 -3.37 -9.28 -9.50
N ILE A 20 -2.63 -10.01 -8.66
CA ILE A 20 -3.20 -10.87 -7.61
C ILE A 20 -3.79 -10.02 -6.49
N VAL A 21 -3.03 -9.04 -5.98
CA VAL A 21 -3.47 -8.14 -4.90
C VAL A 21 -4.67 -7.29 -5.32
N ASN A 22 -4.71 -6.86 -6.57
CA ASN A 22 -5.72 -5.94 -7.09
C ASN A 22 -7.12 -6.57 -7.22
N GLN A 23 -7.25 -7.90 -7.11
CA GLN A 23 -8.54 -8.60 -7.20
C GLN A 23 -9.48 -8.25 -6.04
N ASP A 24 -8.93 -7.93 -4.87
CA ASP A 24 -9.67 -7.48 -3.70
C ASP A 24 -8.92 -6.34 -3.00
N GLN A 25 -9.04 -5.14 -3.57
CA GLN A 25 -8.36 -3.95 -3.07
C GLN A 25 -8.74 -3.62 -1.63
N ILE A 26 -10.02 -3.79 -1.25
CA ILE A 26 -10.48 -3.42 0.10
C ILE A 26 -9.93 -4.40 1.12
N HIS A 27 -9.98 -5.70 0.86
CA HIS A 27 -9.41 -6.70 1.75
C HIS A 27 -7.90 -6.49 1.93
N HIS A 28 -7.13 -6.46 0.83
CA HIS A 28 -5.68 -6.35 0.92
C HIS A 28 -5.21 -4.99 1.45
N GLY A 29 -5.95 -3.91 1.15
CA GLY A 29 -5.70 -2.60 1.74
C GLY A 29 -5.98 -2.57 3.25
N THR A 30 -7.02 -3.28 3.71
CA THR A 30 -7.29 -3.47 5.14
C THR A 30 -6.15 -4.23 5.81
N VAL A 31 -5.64 -5.31 5.19
CA VAL A 31 -4.49 -6.08 5.69
C VAL A 31 -3.25 -5.18 5.79
N LEU A 32 -2.98 -4.36 4.77
CA LEU A 32 -1.86 -3.42 4.75
C LEU A 32 -1.93 -2.44 5.93
N PHE A 33 -3.08 -1.79 6.15
CA PHE A 33 -3.22 -0.83 7.24
C PHE A 33 -3.28 -1.49 8.63
N THR A 34 -3.85 -2.69 8.73
CA THR A 34 -3.79 -3.48 9.96
C THR A 34 -2.34 -3.71 10.35
N ARG A 35 -1.50 -4.16 9.40
CA ARG A 35 -0.08 -4.39 9.65
C ARG A 35 0.69 -3.10 9.97
N LEU A 36 0.34 -1.99 9.32
CA LEU A 36 0.92 -0.68 9.64
C LEU A 36 0.65 -0.30 11.09
N PHE A 37 -0.61 -0.41 11.54
CA PHE A 37 -0.99 -0.07 12.91
C PHE A 37 -0.47 -1.06 13.96
N GLU A 38 -0.19 -2.32 13.60
CA GLU A 38 0.54 -3.25 14.48
C GLU A 38 1.99 -2.79 14.72
N LEU A 39 2.62 -2.20 13.71
CA LEU A 39 4.02 -1.75 13.78
C LEU A 39 4.13 -0.34 14.38
N GLU A 40 3.21 0.56 14.05
CA GLU A 40 3.16 1.93 14.54
C GLU A 40 1.71 2.29 14.99
N PRO A 41 1.28 1.83 16.19
CA PRO A 41 -0.10 2.05 16.68
C PRO A 41 -0.48 3.53 16.76
N GLU A 42 0.47 4.41 17.08
CA GLU A 42 0.28 5.85 17.21
C GLU A 42 -0.21 6.53 15.92
N LEU A 43 0.02 5.90 14.74
CA LEU A 43 -0.44 6.45 13.47
C LEU A 43 -1.97 6.50 13.36
N VAL A 44 -2.69 5.67 14.11
CA VAL A 44 -4.16 5.67 14.09
C VAL A 44 -4.72 7.06 14.43
N PHE A 45 -4.05 7.81 15.32
CA PHE A 45 -4.49 9.12 15.78
C PHE A 45 -4.33 10.23 14.74
N LEU A 46 -3.60 9.98 13.65
CA LEU A 46 -3.51 10.91 12.52
C LEU A 46 -4.75 10.86 11.62
N PHE A 47 -5.55 9.80 11.72
CA PHE A 47 -6.75 9.59 10.90
C PHE A 47 -7.99 10.17 11.59
N GLN A 48 -8.08 11.51 11.61
CA GLN A 48 -9.24 12.24 12.15
C GLN A 48 -10.13 12.72 11.01
N TYR A 49 -11.19 11.99 10.71
CA TYR A 49 -12.16 12.36 9.67
C TYR A 49 -13.40 12.99 10.28
N ASN A 50 -13.80 14.19 9.83
CA ASN A 50 -15.11 14.79 10.13
C ASN A 50 -15.56 14.65 11.61
N SER A 51 -14.65 14.90 12.56
CA SER A 51 -14.89 14.80 14.02
C SER A 51 -14.96 13.38 14.62
N ALA A 52 -14.76 12.33 13.83
CA ALA A 52 -14.50 10.98 14.35
C ALA A 52 -13.07 10.89 14.87
N ASN A 53 -12.93 10.76 16.20
CA ASN A 53 -11.69 10.37 16.84
C ASN A 53 -11.79 8.88 17.14
N PHE A 54 -11.03 8.06 16.42
CA PHE A 54 -11.00 6.63 16.69
C PHE A 54 -10.32 6.37 18.03
N SER A 55 -11.02 5.65 18.90
CA SER A 55 -10.49 5.25 20.22
C SER A 55 -9.66 3.97 20.12
N SER A 56 -9.70 3.28 18.99
CA SER A 56 -8.91 2.06 18.72
C SER A 56 -8.66 1.84 17.22
N VAL A 57 -7.65 1.02 16.90
CA VAL A 57 -7.36 0.56 15.54
C VAL A 57 -8.56 -0.15 14.90
N GLN A 58 -9.27 -0.99 15.66
CA GLN A 58 -10.42 -1.74 15.16
C GLN A 58 -11.58 -0.82 14.76
N GLU A 59 -11.83 0.23 15.54
CA GLU A 59 -12.85 1.23 15.22
C GLU A 59 -12.50 1.98 13.93
N CYS A 60 -11.22 2.37 13.78
CA CYS A 60 -10.70 3.00 12.56
C CYS A 60 -10.91 2.10 11.34
N LEU A 61 -10.44 0.84 11.40
CA LEU A 61 -10.51 -0.11 10.28
C LEU A 61 -11.95 -0.45 9.86
N ASN A 62 -12.91 -0.40 10.78
CA ASN A 62 -14.32 -0.67 10.49
C ASN A 62 -15.10 0.55 10.01
N SER A 63 -14.50 1.75 10.03
CA SER A 63 -15.19 2.97 9.62
C SER A 63 -15.33 3.08 8.09
N SER A 64 -16.43 3.70 7.66
CA SER A 64 -16.69 3.93 6.23
C SER A 64 -15.69 4.93 5.62
N GLU A 65 -15.28 5.90 6.43
CA GLU A 65 -14.34 6.96 6.11
C GLU A 65 -12.94 6.39 5.86
N PHE A 66 -12.50 5.48 6.74
CA PHE A 66 -11.21 4.82 6.55
C PHE A 66 -11.25 3.80 5.41
N THR A 67 -12.36 3.11 5.21
CA THR A 67 -12.56 2.24 4.03
C THR A 67 -12.39 3.02 2.72
N GLU A 68 -12.92 4.24 2.66
CA GLU A 68 -12.72 5.13 1.51
C GLU A 68 -11.27 5.61 1.37
N HIS A 69 -10.57 5.83 2.49
CA HIS A 69 -9.13 6.10 2.46
C HIS A 69 -8.32 4.92 1.90
N ILE A 70 -8.63 3.69 2.36
CA ILE A 70 -8.02 2.46 1.83
C ILE A 70 -8.21 2.38 0.31
N ARG A 71 -9.44 2.59 -0.17
CA ARG A 71 -9.75 2.60 -1.61
C ARG A 71 -8.88 3.59 -2.38
N LYS A 72 -8.73 4.81 -1.87
CA LYS A 72 -7.89 5.85 -2.49
C LYS A 72 -6.43 5.42 -2.54
N VAL A 73 -5.88 4.86 -1.46
CA VAL A 73 -4.49 4.38 -1.42
C VAL A 73 -4.28 3.28 -2.46
N MET A 74 -5.15 2.26 -2.49
CA MET A 74 -5.04 1.16 -3.45
C MET A 74 -5.16 1.65 -4.90
N THR A 75 -6.02 2.63 -5.18
CA THR A 75 -6.15 3.25 -6.50
C THR A 75 -4.87 3.96 -6.94
N VAL A 76 -4.20 4.66 -6.01
CA VAL A 76 -2.94 5.35 -6.31
C VAL A 76 -1.81 4.36 -6.55
N ILE A 77 -1.74 3.27 -5.79
CA ILE A 77 -0.76 2.19 -6.03
C ILE A 77 -1.01 1.56 -7.40
N ASP A 78 -2.27 1.27 -7.74
CA ASP A 78 -2.66 0.71 -9.03
C ASP A 78 -2.26 1.64 -10.21
N ALA A 79 -2.45 2.95 -10.06
CA ALA A 79 -1.98 3.93 -11.04
C ALA A 79 -0.45 3.94 -11.17
N ALA A 80 0.28 3.85 -10.06
CA ALA A 80 1.74 3.78 -10.06
C ALA A 80 2.25 2.50 -10.73
N VAL A 81 1.65 1.34 -10.46
CA VAL A 81 1.99 0.06 -11.10
C VAL A 81 1.72 0.11 -12.61
N ARG A 82 0.61 0.71 -13.04
CA ARG A 82 0.31 0.91 -14.46
C ARG A 82 1.28 1.88 -15.15
N SER A 83 1.93 2.76 -14.40
CA SER A 83 2.82 3.81 -14.91
C SER A 83 4.31 3.51 -14.67
N LEU A 84 4.69 2.25 -14.41
CA LEU A 84 6.08 1.85 -14.15
C LEU A 84 7.06 2.18 -15.29
N ASP A 85 6.58 2.34 -16.51
CA ASP A 85 7.41 2.74 -17.66
C ASP A 85 7.70 4.24 -17.68
N SER A 86 6.83 5.05 -17.09
CA SER A 86 7.00 6.51 -16.98
C SER A 86 6.11 7.07 -15.86
N LEU A 87 6.72 7.36 -14.72
CA LEU A 87 6.05 7.98 -13.57
C LEU A 87 5.85 9.49 -13.74
N LEU A 88 6.32 10.10 -14.83
CA LEU A 88 6.19 11.53 -15.09
C LEU A 88 4.73 12.00 -15.06
N SER A 89 3.80 11.15 -15.51
CA SER A 89 2.36 11.41 -15.48
C SER A 89 1.78 11.50 -14.06
N LEU A 90 2.48 10.97 -13.06
CA LEU A 90 2.05 10.93 -11.66
C LEU A 90 2.87 11.86 -10.76
N GLU A 91 3.97 12.44 -11.25
CA GLU A 91 4.92 13.20 -10.43
C GLU A 91 4.24 14.35 -9.66
N GLU A 92 3.50 15.21 -10.35
CA GLU A 92 2.80 16.34 -9.72
C GLU A 92 1.78 15.86 -8.68
N TYR A 93 1.02 14.82 -9.02
CA TYR A 93 0.01 14.24 -8.16
C TYR A 93 0.61 13.62 -6.90
N LEU A 94 1.63 12.78 -7.04
CA LEU A 94 2.33 12.14 -5.93
C LEU A 94 3.05 13.17 -5.04
N THR A 95 3.62 14.21 -5.64
CA THR A 95 4.21 15.32 -4.88
C THR A 95 3.14 16.06 -4.08
N GLY A 96 1.96 16.28 -4.67
CA GLY A 96 0.79 16.84 -3.98
C GLY A 96 0.33 15.97 -2.81
N LEU A 97 0.29 14.64 -2.99
CA LEU A 97 -0.01 13.70 -1.91
C LEU A 97 1.04 13.74 -0.81
N GLY A 98 2.33 13.78 -1.13
CA GLY A 98 3.40 13.89 -0.14
C GLY A 98 3.26 15.14 0.71
N ARG A 99 2.92 16.30 0.10
CA ARG A 99 2.63 17.54 0.83
C ARG A 99 1.44 17.39 1.79
N LYS A 100 0.37 16.71 1.37
CA LYS A 100 -0.80 16.46 2.22
C LYS A 100 -0.45 15.58 3.43
N HIS A 101 0.27 14.48 3.22
CA HIS A 101 0.69 13.60 4.33
C HIS A 101 1.58 14.33 5.33
N ARG A 102 2.51 15.17 4.85
CA ARG A 102 3.33 16.02 5.73
C ARG A 102 2.48 16.99 6.54
N ALA A 103 1.46 17.61 5.93
CA ALA A 103 0.57 18.55 6.62
C ALA A 103 -0.28 17.86 7.71
N THR A 104 -0.61 16.58 7.54
CA THR A 104 -1.30 15.75 8.54
C THR A 104 -0.37 15.25 9.65
N GLY A 105 0.94 15.51 9.57
CA GLY A 105 1.91 15.10 10.58
C GLY A 105 2.50 13.70 10.37
N VAL A 106 2.25 13.07 9.22
CA VAL A 106 2.91 11.81 8.87
C VAL A 106 4.40 12.06 8.67
N LYS A 107 5.21 11.28 9.38
CA LYS A 107 6.67 11.35 9.31
C LYS A 107 7.18 10.53 8.13
N LEU A 108 8.36 10.88 7.60
CA LEU A 108 8.94 10.18 6.45
C LEU A 108 9.28 8.72 6.82
N GLU A 109 9.67 8.49 8.06
CA GLU A 109 10.00 7.19 8.62
C GLU A 109 8.82 6.21 8.55
N SER A 110 7.59 6.69 8.73
CA SER A 110 6.38 5.88 8.64
C SER A 110 6.10 5.34 7.23
N PHE A 111 6.67 5.95 6.18
CA PHE A 111 6.64 5.41 4.81
C PHE A 111 7.67 4.30 4.57
N ASN A 112 8.70 4.21 5.42
CA ASN A 112 9.76 3.21 5.31
C ASN A 112 9.44 1.93 6.10
N VAL A 113 8.27 1.86 6.74
CA VAL A 113 7.77 0.66 7.41
C VAL A 113 7.67 -0.45 6.36
N ARG A 114 8.49 -1.48 6.49
CA ARG A 114 8.53 -2.62 5.56
C ARG A 114 7.34 -3.54 5.82
N ILE A 115 6.15 -3.09 5.39
CA ILE A 115 4.90 -3.86 5.52
C ILE A 115 4.95 -5.12 4.62
N LEU A 116 5.67 -5.07 3.50
CA LEU A 116 5.69 -6.10 2.46
C LEU A 116 6.71 -7.24 2.67
N SER A 117 7.27 -7.45 3.87
CA SER A 117 8.10 -8.65 4.09
C SER A 117 7.31 -9.96 4.21
N VAL A 118 6.04 -9.97 3.81
CA VAL A 118 5.24 -11.20 3.77
C VAL A 118 5.80 -12.09 2.67
N THR A 119 6.44 -13.17 3.11
CA THR A 119 6.91 -14.29 2.31
C THR A 119 5.83 -14.68 1.31
N VAL A 120 6.05 -14.42 0.02
CA VAL A 120 5.34 -15.13 -1.04
C VAL A 120 5.57 -16.62 -0.77
N PRO A 121 4.54 -17.42 -0.47
CA PRO A 121 4.75 -18.86 -0.42
C PRO A 121 5.13 -19.26 -1.84
N GLN A 122 6.39 -19.64 -2.06
CA GLN A 122 6.74 -20.42 -3.23
C GLN A 122 5.87 -21.67 -3.16
N GLN A 123 4.83 -21.72 -3.97
CA GLN A 123 4.06 -22.93 -4.15
C GLN A 123 4.94 -23.87 -4.96
N ALA A 124 5.77 -24.61 -4.23
CA ALA A 124 6.69 -25.58 -4.76
C ALA A 124 5.94 -26.61 -5.62
N HIS A 125 6.52 -26.86 -6.79
CA HIS A 125 6.25 -27.99 -7.67
C HIS A 125 5.68 -29.22 -6.98
N LYS A 126 4.42 -29.54 -7.28
CA LYS A 126 3.93 -30.91 -7.34
C LYS A 126 3.23 -31.12 -8.67
N TYR A 127 4.03 -31.28 -9.73
CA TYR A 127 3.59 -32.05 -10.89
C TYR A 127 4.35 -33.37 -10.90
N ASN A 128 3.56 -34.42 -10.94
CA ASN A 128 3.91 -35.82 -10.82
C ASN A 128 4.87 -36.27 -11.93
N LEU A 129 5.86 -37.08 -11.58
CA LEU A 129 6.50 -38.03 -12.50
C LEU A 129 5.95 -39.42 -12.15
N PRO A 130 5.43 -40.20 -13.11
CA PRO A 130 5.11 -41.60 -12.89
C PRO A 130 6.38 -42.45 -12.88
N GLU A 131 6.26 -43.55 -12.14
CA GLU A 131 7.26 -44.59 -11.85
C GLU A 131 7.85 -45.27 -13.10
#